data_AF-M6VUH8-F1
#
_entry.id   AF-M6VUH8-F1
#
_cell.length_a   1.000
_cell.length_b   1.000
_cell.length_c   1.000
_cell.angle_alpha   90.00
_cell.angle_beta   90.00
_cell.angle_gamma   90.00
#
_symmetry.space_group_name_H-M   'P 1'
#
loop_
_entity.id
_entity.type
_entity.pdbx_description
1 polymer ?
#
loop_
_entity_poly.entity_id
_entity_poly.type
_entity_poly.pdbx_seq_one_letter_code
_entity_poly.pdbx_strand_id
1 'polypeptide(L)'
;MEEPLNTAWETMPSPKALVACGSEAVSGGLFKLGKLPKEPDLFIGGDPPRPDVIISAFRYLMGTREFSFTAELVKFVQNLKKTK
;
A
#
# COMPACT_ATOMS: atom_id res chain seq x y z
N MET A 1 -2.14 -17.29 11.95
CA MET A 1 -2.98 -16.22 11.35
C MET A 1 -3.62 -16.61 10.02
N GLU A 2 -3.29 -17.74 9.40
CA GLU A 2 -3.86 -18.17 8.10
C GLU A 2 -5.40 -18.32 8.13
N GLU A 3 -5.94 -19.17 9.00
CA GLU A 3 -7.39 -19.41 9.08
C GLU A 3 -8.20 -18.13 9.40
N PRO A 4 -7.85 -17.32 10.42
CA PRO A 4 -8.54 -16.05 10.66
C PRO A 4 -8.53 -15.10 9.46
N LEU A 5 -7.43 -15.04 8.70
CA LEU A 5 -7.33 -14.21 7.50
C LEU A 5 -8.28 -14.70 6.40
N ASN A 6 -8.36 -16.03 6.19
CA ASN A 6 -9.30 -16.61 5.24
C ASN A 6 -10.75 -16.33 5.65
N THR A 7 -11.11 -16.49 6.92
CA THR A 7 -12.47 -16.16 7.39
C THR A 7 -12.81 -14.67 7.20
N ALA A 8 -11.87 -13.77 7.52
CA ALA A 8 -12.07 -12.33 7.30
C ALA A 8 -12.20 -12.00 5.80
N TRP A 9 -11.43 -12.66 4.94
CA TRP A 9 -11.53 -12.49 3.50
C TRP A 9 -12.88 -12.94 2.97
N GLU A 10 -13.31 -14.17 3.27
CA GLU A 10 -14.57 -14.73 2.76
C GLU A 10 -15.80 -13.94 3.20
N THR A 11 -15.80 -13.41 4.42
CA THR A 11 -16.94 -12.65 4.96
C THR A 11 -17.01 -11.20 4.46
N MET A 12 -15.96 -10.68 3.83
CA MET A 12 -15.94 -9.32 3.29
C MET A 12 -16.77 -9.23 1.99
N PRO A 13 -17.68 -8.25 1.84
CA PRO A 13 -18.50 -8.09 0.63
C PRO A 13 -17.67 -7.59 -0.56
N SER A 14 -18.19 -7.82 -1.77
CA SER A 14 -17.61 -7.30 -3.01
C SER A 14 -18.09 -5.87 -3.30
N PRO A 15 -17.28 -5.02 -3.98
CA PRO A 15 -15.91 -5.28 -4.45
C PRO A 15 -14.86 -5.17 -3.32
N LYS A 16 -13.85 -6.07 -3.34
CA LYS A 16 -12.76 -6.12 -2.36
C LYS A 16 -11.41 -6.41 -3.03
N ALA A 17 -10.33 -5.97 -2.41
CA ALA A 17 -8.95 -6.16 -2.86
C ALA A 17 -8.07 -6.67 -1.72
N LEU A 18 -7.06 -7.48 -2.06
CA LEU A 18 -6.04 -7.99 -1.15
C LEU A 18 -4.72 -7.26 -1.41
N VAL A 19 -4.18 -6.60 -0.38
CA VAL A 19 -2.88 -5.90 -0.45
C VAL A 19 -1.88 -6.60 0.44
N ALA A 20 -0.77 -7.09 -0.14
CA ALA A 20 0.37 -7.58 0.62
C ALA A 20 1.29 -6.40 0.98
N CYS A 21 1.42 -6.10 2.27
CA CYS A 21 2.12 -4.91 2.78
C CYS A 21 3.23 -5.31 3.76
N GLY A 22 4.47 -5.00 3.40
CA GLY A 22 5.67 -5.39 4.12
C GLY A 22 6.38 -6.60 3.51
N SER A 23 7.70 -6.69 3.73
CA SER A 23 8.54 -7.77 3.19
C SER A 23 8.03 -9.16 3.56
N GLU A 24 7.55 -9.34 4.79
CA GLU A 24 7.00 -10.61 5.31
C GLU A 24 5.73 -11.02 4.57
N ALA A 25 4.85 -10.06 4.27
CA ALA A 25 3.61 -10.33 3.55
C ALA A 25 3.84 -10.54 2.05
N VAL A 26 4.88 -9.92 1.47
CA VAL A 26 5.20 -10.00 0.03
C VAL A 26 5.97 -11.27 -0.31
N SER A 27 6.98 -11.64 0.48
CA SER A 27 7.89 -12.75 0.14
C SER A 27 8.22 -13.68 1.31
N GLY A 28 7.72 -13.39 2.51
CA GLY A 28 8.11 -14.06 3.75
C GLY A 28 9.25 -13.35 4.47
N GLY A 29 9.99 -12.46 3.81
CA GLY A 29 11.10 -11.72 4.41
C GLY A 29 12.15 -12.67 4.98
N LEU A 30 12.40 -12.55 6.29
CA LEU A 30 13.28 -13.45 7.04
C LEU A 30 12.66 -14.82 7.36
N PHE A 31 11.37 -14.98 7.11
CA PHE A 31 10.59 -16.17 7.45
C PHE A 31 10.06 -16.87 6.19
N LYS A 32 9.48 -18.05 6.38
CA LYS A 32 8.77 -18.74 5.29
C LYS A 32 7.48 -17.99 4.98
N LEU A 33 7.24 -17.70 3.70
CA LEU A 33 5.99 -17.09 3.25
C LEU A 33 4.80 -17.95 3.68
N GLY A 34 3.84 -17.29 4.34
CA GLY A 34 2.58 -17.91 4.72
C GLY A 34 1.65 -18.09 3.52
N LYS A 35 0.47 -18.68 3.76
CA LYS A 35 -0.57 -18.77 2.73
C LYS A 35 -1.49 -17.56 2.79
N LEU A 36 -1.85 -17.07 1.61
CA LEU A 36 -2.79 -15.97 1.41
C LEU A 36 -4.11 -16.52 0.85
N PRO A 37 -5.26 -15.89 1.12
CA PRO A 37 -6.56 -16.33 0.63
C PRO A 37 -6.65 -16.33 -0.90
N LYS A 38 -5.89 -15.45 -1.56
CA LYS A 38 -5.71 -15.39 -3.00
C LYS A 38 -4.40 -14.68 -3.34
N GLU A 39 -4.07 -14.58 -4.63
CA GLU A 39 -3.00 -13.72 -5.09
C GLU A 39 -3.31 -12.23 -4.79
N PRO A 40 -2.37 -11.47 -4.20
CA PRO A 40 -2.56 -10.05 -3.95
C PRO A 40 -2.81 -9.23 -5.22
N ASP A 41 -3.70 -8.24 -5.12
CA ASP A 41 -3.93 -7.25 -6.18
C ASP A 41 -2.83 -6.18 -6.21
N LEU A 42 -2.11 -6.01 -5.10
CA LEU A 42 -1.04 -5.04 -4.94
C LEU A 42 -0.01 -5.53 -3.92
N PHE A 43 1.26 -5.27 -4.23
CA PHE A 43 2.39 -5.51 -3.34
C PHE A 43 3.00 -4.18 -2.92
N ILE A 44 3.23 -4.00 -1.61
CA ILE A 44 3.89 -2.84 -1.02
C ILE A 44 5.10 -3.35 -0.25
N GLY A 45 6.29 -3.21 -0.85
CA GLY A 45 7.55 -3.62 -0.21
C GLY A 45 8.04 -2.64 0.86
N GLY A 46 8.85 -3.15 1.79
CA GLY A 46 9.48 -2.40 2.87
C GLY A 46 9.40 -3.14 4.21
N ASP A 47 10.26 -2.81 5.16
CA ASP A 47 10.29 -3.46 6.48
C ASP A 47 10.55 -2.41 7.60
N PRO A 48 9.52 -1.66 8.03
CA PRO A 48 8.20 -1.55 7.42
C PRO A 48 8.20 -0.59 6.21
N PRO A 49 7.21 -0.67 5.31
CA PRO A 49 7.05 0.28 4.23
C PRO A 49 6.85 1.70 4.77
N ARG A 50 7.51 2.68 4.16
CA ARG A 50 7.35 4.08 4.56
C ARG A 50 5.90 4.54 4.35
N PRO A 51 5.33 5.38 5.23
CA PRO A 51 3.94 5.83 5.12
C PRO A 51 3.61 6.48 3.77
N ASP A 52 4.51 7.28 3.21
CA ASP A 52 4.32 7.94 1.90
C ASP A 52 4.22 6.93 0.74
N VAL A 53 4.95 5.82 0.82
CA VAL A 53 4.87 4.72 -0.15
C VAL A 53 3.52 4.00 -0.06
N ILE A 54 3.02 3.75 1.16
CA ILE A 54 1.70 3.12 1.38
C ILE A 54 0.59 3.99 0.76
N ILE A 55 0.62 5.30 1.01
CA ILE A 55 -0.37 6.24 0.45
C ILE A 55 -0.30 6.24 -1.08
N SER A 56 0.89 6.29 -1.66
CA SER A 56 1.07 6.24 -3.12
C SER A 56 0.52 4.94 -3.72
N ALA A 57 0.74 3.81 -3.05
CA ALA A 57 0.26 2.50 -3.47
C ALA A 57 -1.28 2.40 -3.45
N PHE A 58 -1.95 2.92 -2.41
CA PHE A 58 -3.41 2.97 -2.39
C PHE A 58 -3.98 3.88 -3.48
N ARG A 59 -3.33 5.01 -3.77
CA ARG A 59 -3.72 5.88 -4.88
C ARG A 59 -3.61 5.17 -6.22
N TYR A 60 -2.54 4.41 -6.42
CA TYR A 60 -2.37 3.55 -7.58
C TYR A 60 -3.49 2.51 -7.70
N LEU A 61 -3.82 1.81 -6.61
CA LEU A 61 -4.89 0.81 -6.58
C LEU A 61 -6.27 1.40 -6.93
N MET A 62 -6.54 2.62 -6.48
CA MET A 62 -7.78 3.35 -6.80
C MET A 62 -7.80 3.93 -8.22
N GLY A 63 -6.78 3.67 -9.05
CA GLY A 63 -6.69 4.22 -10.39
C GLY A 63 -6.37 5.72 -10.44
N THR A 64 -6.06 6.35 -9.30
CA THR A 64 -5.66 7.75 -9.24
C THR A 64 -4.17 7.84 -9.58
N ARG A 65 -3.85 8.16 -10.85
CA ARG A 65 -2.45 8.26 -11.31
C ARG A 65 -1.71 9.43 -10.66
N GLU A 66 -0.44 9.15 -10.34
CA GLU A 66 0.68 9.99 -9.94
C GLU A 66 0.40 11.15 -8.96
N PHE A 67 0.67 10.88 -7.68
CA PHE A 67 0.99 11.93 -6.71
C PHE A 67 2.46 11.85 -6.35
N SER A 68 3.22 12.86 -6.77
CA SER A 68 4.57 13.07 -6.29
C SER A 68 4.53 14.04 -5.12
N PHE A 69 4.74 13.51 -3.91
CA PHE A 69 4.84 14.36 -2.72
C PHE A 69 5.91 15.44 -2.90
N THR A 70 7.05 15.09 -3.50
CA THR A 70 8.12 16.06 -3.80
C THR A 70 7.63 17.16 -4.74
N ALA A 71 6.86 16.83 -5.79
CA ALA A 71 6.31 17.83 -6.69
C ALA A 71 5.32 18.76 -5.98
N GLU A 72 4.43 18.22 -5.14
CA GLU A 72 3.48 19.03 -4.38
C GLU A 72 4.15 19.90 -3.31
N LEU A 73 5.17 19.37 -2.63
CA LEU A 73 5.98 20.14 -1.69
C LEU A 73 6.70 21.30 -2.39
N VAL A 74 7.27 21.06 -3.58
CA VAL A 74 7.91 22.11 -4.39
C VAL A 74 6.89 23.20 -4.75
N LYS A 75 5.69 22.84 -5.20
CA LYS A 75 4.62 23.82 -5.48
C LYS A 75 4.25 24.63 -4.24
N PHE A 76 4.08 23.97 -3.09
CA PHE A 76 3.75 24.62 -1.82
C PHE A 76 4.81 25.65 -1.41
N VAL A 77 6.10 25.26 -1.45
CA VAL A 77 7.22 26.17 -1.11
C VAL A 77 7.32 27.34 -2.10
N GLN A 78 7.12 27.10 -3.40
CA GLN A 78 7.10 28.18 -4.39
C GLN A 78 5.97 29.17 -4.15
N ASN A 79 4.78 28.70 -3.78
CA ASN A 79 3.65 29.57 -3.47
C ASN A 79 3.91 30.43 -2.22
N LEU A 80 4.50 29.85 -1.17
CA LEU A 80 4.91 30.61 0.03
C LEU A 80 5.89 31.75 -0.27
N LYS A 81 6.75 31.58 -1.28
CA LYS A 81 7.70 32.64 -1.71
C LYS A 81 7.04 33.76 -2.50
N LYS A 82 5.87 33.53 -3.12
CA LYS A 82 5.16 34.55 -3.91
C LYS A 82 4.23 35.43 -3.07
N THR A 83 3.84 34.96 -1.89
CA THR A 83 2.97 35.69 -0.94
C THR A 83 3.73 36.52 0.09
N LYS A 84 5.07 36.53 0.03
CA LYS A 84 5.94 37.47 0.75
C LYS A 84 6.49 38.50 -0.21
#